data_AF-A0A7S4KR84-F1
#
_entry.id   AF-A0A7S4KR84-F1
#
_cell.length_a   1.000
_cell.length_b   1.000
_cell.length_c   1.000
_cell.angle_alpha   90.00
_cell.angle_beta   90.00
_cell.angle_gamma   90.00
#
_symmetry.space_group_name_H-M   'P 1'
#
loop_
_entity.id
_entity.type
_entity.pdbx_description
1 polymer ?
#
loop_
_entity_poly.entity_id
_entity_poly.type
_entity_poly.pdbx_seq_one_letter_code
_entity_poly.pdbx_strand_id
1 'polypeptide(L)'
;ESEKVPSLKQINELTARDDEELKLFAEIDKQRAAERKRAWEGSGRRGAPPPWLMTEKEVPSYFLPQEGAKKKKKDEVEWGSTRVAARSVKYSEELTEVEWTKM
;
A
#
# COMPACT_ATOMS: atom_id res chain seq x y z
N GLU A 1 -10.81 10.69 5.83
CA GLU A 1 -11.66 9.50 5.60
C GLU A 1 -10.76 8.30 5.41
N SER A 2 -10.98 7.20 6.12
CA SER A 2 -10.22 5.97 5.86
C SER A 2 -10.71 5.40 4.53
N GLU A 3 -9.86 5.48 3.50
CA GLU A 3 -10.13 4.88 2.20
C GLU A 3 -10.45 3.39 2.39
N LYS A 4 -11.71 3.02 2.15
CA LYS A 4 -12.21 1.68 2.38
C LYS A 4 -11.68 0.78 1.26
N VAL A 5 -10.78 -0.15 1.61
CA VAL A 5 -10.26 -1.14 0.65
C VAL A 5 -11.45 -1.91 0.05
N PRO A 6 -11.56 -1.99 -1.29
CA PRO A 6 -12.64 -2.73 -1.94
C PRO A 6 -12.54 -4.23 -1.65
N SER A 7 -13.70 -4.88 -1.53
CA SER A 7 -13.77 -6.33 -1.36
C SER A 7 -13.35 -7.07 -2.63
N LEU A 8 -12.93 -8.34 -2.50
CA LEU A 8 -12.54 -9.17 -3.66
C LEU A 8 -13.62 -9.22 -4.74
N LYS A 9 -14.90 -9.33 -4.35
CA LYS A 9 -16.00 -9.31 -5.31
C LYS A 9 -16.05 -8.01 -6.10
N GLN A 10 -15.87 -6.88 -5.44
CA GLN A 10 -15.83 -5.56 -6.09
C GLN A 10 -14.59 -5.41 -6.99
N ILE A 11 -13.44 -5.93 -6.57
CA ILE A 11 -12.22 -5.93 -7.39
C ILE A 11 -12.46 -6.74 -8.67
N ASN A 12 -13.07 -7.92 -8.55
CA ASN A 12 -13.38 -8.76 -9.70
C ASN A 12 -14.37 -8.07 -10.66
N GLU A 13 -15.41 -7.42 -10.13
CA GLU A 13 -16.37 -6.63 -10.92
C GLU A 13 -15.72 -5.42 -11.62
N LEU A 14 -14.74 -4.77 -10.98
CA LEU A 14 -14.02 -3.62 -11.55
C LEU A 14 -12.96 -4.03 -12.59
N THR A 15 -12.41 -5.24 -12.46
CA THR A 15 -11.27 -5.70 -13.27
C THR A 15 -11.71 -6.53 -14.47
N ALA A 16 -12.80 -7.30 -14.32
CA ALA A 16 -13.33 -8.13 -15.40
C ALA A 16 -13.79 -7.24 -16.57
N ARG A 17 -13.36 -7.61 -17.77
CA ARG A 17 -13.75 -6.94 -19.02
C ARG A 17 -14.96 -7.62 -19.65
N ASP A 18 -15.19 -8.89 -19.33
CA ASP A 18 -16.32 -9.70 -19.76
C ASP A 18 -16.84 -10.63 -18.64
N ASP A 19 -17.98 -11.27 -18.91
CA ASP A 19 -18.65 -12.17 -17.95
C ASP A 19 -17.92 -13.52 -17.77
N GLU A 20 -17.07 -13.92 -18.72
CA GLU A 20 -16.31 -15.17 -18.64
C GLU A 20 -15.16 -15.01 -17.64
N GLU A 21 -14.45 -13.88 -17.69
CA GLU A 21 -13.44 -13.49 -16.72
C GLU A 21 -14.00 -13.40 -15.30
N LEU A 22 -15.20 -12.84 -15.13
CA LEU A 22 -15.85 -12.76 -13.82
C LEU A 22 -16.09 -14.17 -13.22
N LYS A 23 -16.53 -15.12 -14.05
CA LYS A 23 -16.71 -16.53 -13.64
C LYS A 23 -15.38 -17.18 -13.31
N LEU A 24 -14.36 -16.94 -14.12
CA LEU A 24 -13.01 -17.46 -13.91
C LEU A 24 -12.41 -16.95 -12.59
N PHE A 25 -12.54 -15.66 -12.28
CA PHE A 25 -12.04 -15.09 -11.02
C PHE A 25 -12.77 -15.69 -9.81
N ALA A 26 -14.08 -15.88 -9.90
CA ALA A 26 -14.85 -16.52 -8.83
C ALA A 26 -14.43 -18.00 -8.62
N GLU A 27 -14.04 -18.70 -9.69
CA GLU A 27 -13.49 -20.05 -9.58
C GLU A 27 -12.10 -20.06 -8.94
N ILE A 28 -11.22 -19.16 -9.38
CA ILE A 28 -9.87 -19.00 -8.82
C ILE A 28 -9.94 -18.66 -7.33
N ASP A 29 -10.84 -17.78 -6.90
CA ASP A 29 -11.00 -17.42 -5.49
C ASP A 29 -11.40 -18.63 -4.62
N LYS A 30 -12.27 -19.51 -5.14
CA LYS A 30 -12.64 -20.76 -4.47
C LYS A 30 -11.46 -21.73 -4.41
N GLN A 31 -10.73 -21.89 -5.51
CA GLN A 31 -9.56 -22.76 -5.57
C GLN A 31 -8.49 -22.31 -4.58
N ARG A 32 -8.16 -21.02 -4.54
CA ARG A 32 -7.20 -20.43 -3.58
C ARG A 32 -7.61 -20.69 -2.14
N ALA A 33 -8.89 -20.51 -1.80
CA ALA A 33 -9.38 -20.78 -0.45
C ALA A 33 -9.24 -22.25 -0.06
N ALA A 34 -9.55 -23.17 -0.98
CA ALA A 34 -9.44 -24.61 -0.77
C ALA A 34 -7.98 -25.06 -0.61
N GLU A 35 -7.09 -24.63 -1.51
CA GLU A 35 -5.66 -24.95 -1.45
C GLU A 35 -5.02 -24.45 -0.16
N ARG A 36 -5.35 -23.22 0.24
CA ARG A 36 -4.84 -22.63 1.48
C ARG A 36 -5.27 -23.42 2.71
N LYS A 37 -6.54 -23.84 2.76
CA LYS A 37 -7.04 -24.68 3.84
C LYS A 37 -6.35 -26.05 3.84
N ARG A 38 -6.20 -26.68 2.68
CA ARG A 38 -5.52 -27.97 2.52
C ARG A 38 -4.05 -27.89 2.95
N ALA A 39 -3.34 -26.83 2.56
CA ALA A 39 -1.95 -26.61 2.96
C ALA A 39 -1.83 -26.39 4.48
N TRP A 40 -2.76 -25.63 5.06
CA TRP A 40 -2.80 -25.40 6.50
C TRP A 40 -3.03 -26.69 7.29
N GLU A 41 -4.06 -27.45 6.92
CA GLU A 41 -4.38 -28.74 7.55
C GLU A 41 -3.25 -29.76 7.34
N GLY A 42 -2.66 -29.79 6.13
CA GLY A 42 -1.53 -30.64 5.80
C GLY A 42 -0.26 -30.33 6.59
N SER A 43 -0.11 -29.10 7.08
CA SER A 43 0.98 -28.71 7.99
C SER A 43 0.75 -29.16 9.44
N GLY A 44 -0.29 -29.97 9.70
CA GLY A 44 -0.66 -30.46 11.03
C GLY A 44 -1.36 -29.42 11.91
N ARG A 45 -1.73 -28.26 11.34
CA ARG A 45 -2.39 -27.18 12.06
C ARG A 45 -3.90 -27.37 12.01
N ARG A 46 -4.59 -26.95 13.08
CA ARG A 46 -6.05 -27.06 13.21
C ARG A 46 -6.72 -25.69 13.07
N GLY A 47 -7.99 -25.72 12.69
CA GLY A 47 -8.81 -24.51 12.55
C GLY A 47 -8.60 -23.78 11.22
N ALA A 48 -9.13 -22.57 11.14
CA ALA A 48 -9.00 -21.74 9.94
C ALA A 48 -7.54 -21.27 9.76
N PRO A 49 -7.05 -21.18 8.51
CA PRO A 49 -5.76 -20.56 8.25
C PRO A 49 -5.78 -19.08 8.72
N PRO A 50 -4.63 -18.53 9.15
CA PRO A 50 -4.51 -17.13 9.57
C PRO A 50 -4.96 -16.17 8.46
N PRO A 51 -5.18 -14.88 8.73
CA PRO A 51 -5.49 -13.91 7.66
C PRO A 51 -4.36 -13.82 6.62
N TRP A 52 -4.64 -13.22 5.45
CA TRP A 52 -3.65 -13.08 4.37
C TRP A 52 -2.60 -12.03 4.70
N LEU A 53 -3.06 -10.92 5.29
CA LEU A 53 -2.20 -9.86 5.78
C LEU A 53 -1.76 -10.16 7.21
N MET A 54 -0.53 -9.75 7.51
CA MET A 54 0.02 -9.79 8.85
C MET A 54 -0.85 -8.96 9.80
N THR A 55 -1.10 -9.50 10.98
CA THR A 55 -1.85 -8.79 12.02
C THR A 55 -0.90 -8.04 12.95
N GLU A 56 -1.40 -7.00 13.64
CA GLU A 56 -0.61 -6.23 14.61
C GLU A 56 -0.03 -7.11 15.73
N LYS A 57 -0.69 -8.24 16.04
CA LYS A 57 -0.24 -9.19 17.07
C LYS A 57 0.99 -9.99 16.66
N GLU A 58 1.22 -10.14 15.37
CA GLU A 58 2.40 -10.82 14.82
C GLU A 58 3.59 -9.87 14.75
N VAL A 59 3.35 -8.55 14.83
CA VAL A 59 4.39 -7.53 14.75
C VAL A 59 5.09 -7.44 16.11
N PRO A 60 6.42 -7.60 16.18
CA PRO A 60 7.13 -7.48 17.43
C PRO A 60 7.00 -6.09 18.06
N SER A 61 7.00 -6.04 19.39
CA SER A 61 6.74 -4.80 20.15
C SER A 61 7.72 -3.67 19.85
N TYR A 62 8.95 -3.97 19.46
CA TYR A 62 9.98 -2.98 19.10
C TYR A 62 9.70 -2.24 17.78
N PHE A 63 8.81 -2.77 16.92
CA PHE A 63 8.34 -2.08 15.72
C PHE A 63 7.05 -1.28 15.95
N LEU A 64 6.37 -1.50 17.07
CA LEU A 64 5.21 -0.71 17.44
C LEU A 64 5.71 0.66 17.92
N PRO A 65 5.04 1.77 17.52
CA PRO A 65 5.37 3.08 18.05
C PRO A 65 5.27 3.05 19.57
N GLN A 66 6.34 3.48 20.26
CA GLN A 66 6.27 3.69 21.70
C GLN A 66 5.15 4.68 22.04
N GLU A 67 4.56 4.51 23.22
CA GLU A 67 3.52 5.40 23.74
C GLU A 67 4.03 6.86 23.70
N GLY A 68 3.36 7.71 22.91
CA GLY A 68 3.75 9.11 22.70
C GLY A 68 4.52 9.41 21.42
N ALA A 69 4.89 8.42 20.61
CA ALA A 69 5.48 8.67 19.29
C ALA A 69 4.44 9.31 18.35
N LYS A 70 4.74 10.51 17.84
CA LYS A 70 3.91 11.17 16.82
C LYS A 70 3.88 10.28 15.58
N LYS A 71 2.68 9.86 15.14
CA LYS A 71 2.50 9.20 13.85
C LYS A 71 3.03 10.15 12.77
N LYS A 72 4.19 9.84 12.17
CA LYS A 72 4.65 10.52 10.96
C LYS A 72 3.51 10.40 9.94
N LYS A 73 3.14 11.50 9.27
CA LYS A 73 2.11 11.46 8.23
C LYS A 73 2.59 10.48 7.15
N LYS A 74 1.70 9.60 6.67
CA LYS A 74 2.00 8.57 5.66
C LYS A 74 2.57 9.15 4.35
N ASP A 75 2.37 10.44 4.11
CA ASP A 75 2.82 11.15 2.90
C ASP A 75 4.31 11.50 2.94
N GLU A 76 4.94 11.44 4.11
CA GLU A 76 6.39 11.58 4.24
C GLU A 76 7.02 10.22 3.97
N VAL A 77 6.92 9.79 2.72
CA VAL A 77 7.82 8.77 2.21
C VAL A 77 9.21 9.39 2.26
N GLU A 78 9.96 9.01 3.30
CA GLU A 78 11.38 9.29 3.45
C GLU A 78 12.11 8.45 2.39
N TRP A 79 11.93 8.83 1.12
CA TRP A 79 12.74 8.34 0.01
C TRP A 79 14.19 8.66 0.40
N GLY A 80 15.03 7.63 0.46
CA GLY A 80 16.37 7.68 1.04
C GLY A 80 17.25 8.85 0.58
N SER A 81 18.36 9.02 1.31
CA SER A 81 19.38 10.10 1.33
C SER A 81 20.00 10.60 0.00
N THR A 82 19.34 10.49 -1.15
CA THR A 82 19.92 10.75 -2.46
C THR A 82 19.02 11.59 -3.37
N ARG A 83 18.32 12.59 -2.82
CA ARG A 83 17.87 13.74 -3.62
C ARG A 83 18.14 15.02 -2.85
N VAL A 84 18.94 15.91 -3.44
CA VAL A 84 18.97 17.33 -3.06
C VAL A 84 17.60 17.89 -3.43
N ALA A 85 16.92 18.54 -2.49
CA ALA A 85 15.62 19.17 -2.76
C ALA A 85 15.74 20.06 -4.01
N ALA A 86 14.85 19.86 -4.98
CA ALA A 86 14.81 20.73 -6.15
C ALA A 86 14.52 22.17 -5.66
N ARG A 87 15.44 23.08 -5.92
CA ARG A 87 15.31 24.50 -5.58
C ARG A 87 14.07 25.04 -6.28
N SER A 88 13.04 25.39 -5.52
CA SER A 88 11.86 26.06 -6.09
C SER A 88 12.28 27.44 -6.58
N VAL A 89 12.40 27.63 -7.89
CA VAL A 89 12.62 28.94 -8.50
C VAL A 89 11.27 29.63 -8.57
N LYS A 90 11.12 30.74 -7.84
CA LYS A 90 9.97 31.64 -7.96
C LYS A 90 10.34 32.70 -9.00
N TYR A 91 9.60 32.75 -10.10
CA TYR A 91 9.67 33.87 -11.03
C TYR A 91 8.84 35.01 -10.44
N SER A 92 9.50 36.01 -9.87
CA SER A 92 8.87 37.32 -9.67
C SER A 92 8.92 38.06 -10.99
N GLU A 93 7.79 38.55 -11.47
CA GLU A 93 7.65 39.31 -12.74
C GLU A 93 8.30 40.70 -12.71
N GLU A 94 9.22 40.94 -11.79
CA GLU A 94 10.03 42.16 -11.70
C GLU A 94 11.51 41.80 -11.79
N LEU A 95 11.89 41.22 -12.93
CA LEU A 95 13.30 41.03 -13.28
C LEU A 95 13.86 42.40 -13.68
N THR A 96 14.62 43.05 -12.79
CA THR A 96 15.28 44.33 -13.08
C THR A 96 16.60 44.10 -13.80
N GLU A 97 16.91 44.95 -14.79
CA GLU A 97 18.08 44.86 -15.69
C GLU A 97 19.44 44.74 -14.97
N VAL A 98 19.50 45.06 -13.69
CA VAL A 98 20.70 45.02 -12.83
C VAL A 98 21.21 43.59 -12.58
N GLU A 99 20.33 42.58 -12.63
CA GLU A 99 20.71 41.19 -12.36
C GLU A 99 21.45 40.51 -13.53
N TRP A 100 21.35 41.04 -14.75
CA TRP A 100 22.02 40.47 -15.93
C TRP A 100 23.51 40.80 -16.02
N THR A 101 23.98 41.86 -15.36
CA THR A 101 25.39 42.29 -15.44
C THR A 101 26.31 41.52 -14.49
N LYS A 102 25.79 40.52 -13.78
CA LYS A 102 26.56 39.67 -12.87
C LYS A 102 26.48 38.19 -13.29
N MET A 103 26.84 37.93 -14.55
CA MET A 103 27.41 36.66 -14.99
C MET A 103 28.90 36.86 -15.28
#